data_AF-A0AAD8MQJ2-F1
#
_entry.id   AF-A0AAD8MQJ2-F1
#
_cell.length_a   1.000
_cell.length_b   1.000
_cell.length_c   1.000
_cell.angle_alpha   90.00
_cell.angle_beta   90.00
_cell.angle_gamma   90.00
#
_symmetry.space_group_name_H-M   'P 1'
#
loop_
_entity.id
_entity.type
_entity.pdbx_description
1 polymer ?
#
loop_
_entity_poly.entity_id
_entity_poly.type
_entity_poly.pdbx_seq_one_letter_code
_entity_poly.pdbx_strand_id
1 'polypeptide(L)'
;MTGITKSDAAAKETAQAQVDIWRFVFGFTEMAVTKCAVELGIPDILENHAHPVTLSELSSTLSCSSTALFRIMRFLKNRGIFKEEVTKQGSMGYVQTPLSRLLRKDGDDSLASMLLWQSSSVIIDPWHHLSSRVLDEKTSAFVCAHGKDIWQIADEDPVQRKLIDEAMACDTRRTVPAVIEGCPEVFDGLSSVVNVGGGNGTALRKLIEMCPWIRGINFDLPHAVSVAPECQGIEHVGGDMFISVPKAHAAFLKWILHDWHDDECILILKNCREAISEYGKTGKVIIVEAVIEENIKGDKLKDVGLMLDMIMLAQTNKGKERTAQEWTHILREAGFTRHTIKNIPSSALSVIEAYP
;
A
#
# COMPACT_ATOMS: atom_id res chain seq x y z
N MET A 1 -46.28 -19.37 -9.09
CA MET A 1 -45.36 -19.45 -7.94
C MET A 1 -44.56 -20.73 -8.09
N THR A 2 -43.43 -20.67 -8.80
CA THR A 2 -42.58 -21.81 -9.10
C THR A 2 -41.61 -22.03 -7.96
N GLY A 3 -41.81 -23.11 -7.21
CA GLY A 3 -40.88 -23.56 -6.17
C GLY A 3 -39.58 -24.02 -6.81
N ILE A 4 -38.50 -23.28 -6.57
CA ILE A 4 -37.14 -23.75 -6.85
C ILE A 4 -36.89 -24.92 -5.90
N THR A 5 -36.68 -26.12 -6.46
CA THR A 5 -36.38 -27.30 -5.64
C THR A 5 -34.94 -27.22 -5.14
N LYS A 6 -34.61 -27.84 -3.99
CA LYS A 6 -33.23 -27.86 -3.47
C LYS A 6 -32.21 -28.41 -4.49
N SER A 7 -32.65 -29.29 -5.39
CA SER A 7 -31.84 -29.83 -6.48
C SER A 7 -31.43 -28.77 -7.51
N ASP A 8 -32.34 -27.86 -7.86
CA ASP A 8 -32.07 -26.78 -8.81
C ASP A 8 -31.14 -25.71 -8.22
N ALA A 9 -31.27 -25.45 -6.92
CA ALA A 9 -30.38 -24.55 -6.20
C ALA A 9 -28.94 -25.10 -6.14
N ALA A 10 -28.76 -26.37 -5.78
CA ALA A 10 -27.43 -27.01 -5.73
C ALA A 10 -26.76 -27.12 -7.12
N ALA A 11 -27.55 -27.38 -8.16
CA ALA A 11 -27.05 -27.37 -9.54
C ALA A 11 -26.57 -25.96 -9.96
N LYS A 12 -27.30 -24.91 -9.58
CA LYS A 12 -26.92 -23.52 -9.85
C LYS A 12 -25.66 -23.10 -9.09
N GLU A 13 -25.54 -23.50 -7.82
CA GLU A 13 -24.33 -23.27 -7.01
C GLU A 13 -23.11 -23.96 -7.62
N THR A 14 -23.27 -25.21 -8.06
CA THR A 14 -22.19 -25.96 -8.72
C THR A 14 -21.76 -25.30 -10.03
N ALA A 15 -22.71 -24.89 -10.87
CA ALA A 15 -22.42 -24.20 -12.12
C ALA A 15 -21.70 -22.86 -11.88
N GLN A 16 -22.10 -22.10 -10.85
CA GLN A 16 -21.42 -20.87 -10.48
C GLN A 16 -19.98 -21.13 -10.01
N ALA A 17 -19.76 -22.17 -9.18
CA ALA A 17 -18.42 -22.55 -8.73
C ALA A 17 -17.49 -22.94 -9.89
N GLN A 18 -18.01 -23.60 -10.93
CA GLN A 18 -17.26 -23.94 -12.15
C GLN A 18 -16.82 -22.70 -12.94
N VAL A 19 -17.51 -21.57 -12.79
CA VAL A 19 -17.11 -20.29 -13.38
C VAL A 19 -16.12 -19.58 -12.46
N ASP A 20 -16.41 -19.53 -11.16
CA ASP A 20 -15.63 -18.78 -10.18
C ASP A 20 -14.21 -19.34 -10.01
N ILE A 21 -14.02 -20.66 -10.16
CA ILE A 21 -12.72 -21.32 -10.02
C ILE A 21 -11.65 -20.74 -10.97
N TRP A 22 -12.05 -20.28 -12.16
CA TRP A 22 -11.13 -19.72 -13.14
C TRP A 22 -10.46 -18.42 -12.68
N ARG A 23 -11.08 -17.69 -11.75
CA ARG A 23 -10.48 -16.49 -11.14
C ARG A 23 -9.25 -16.85 -10.30
N PHE A 24 -9.24 -18.02 -9.67
CA PHE A 24 -8.10 -18.52 -8.91
C PHE A 24 -7.05 -19.16 -9.82
N VAL A 25 -7.47 -19.97 -10.80
CA VAL A 25 -6.55 -20.63 -11.75
C VAL A 25 -5.74 -19.63 -12.57
N PHE A 26 -6.37 -18.53 -13.01
CA PHE A 26 -5.73 -17.50 -13.84
C PHE A 26 -5.51 -16.17 -13.11
N GLY A 27 -5.59 -16.15 -11.77
CA GLY A 27 -5.59 -14.92 -10.97
C GLY A 27 -4.38 -14.01 -11.20
N PHE A 28 -3.21 -14.59 -11.50
CA PHE A 28 -1.99 -13.83 -11.78
C PHE A 28 -2.08 -12.99 -13.08
N THR A 29 -2.96 -13.35 -14.01
CA THR A 29 -2.99 -12.79 -15.37
C THR A 29 -3.28 -11.29 -15.35
N GLU A 30 -4.20 -10.83 -14.49
CA GLU A 30 -4.57 -9.42 -14.44
C GLU A 30 -3.39 -8.55 -13.98
N MET A 31 -2.70 -8.97 -12.92
CA MET A 31 -1.50 -8.29 -12.44
C MET A 31 -0.39 -8.28 -13.50
N ALA A 32 -0.07 -9.44 -14.09
CA ALA A 32 1.04 -9.56 -15.04
C ALA A 32 0.80 -8.76 -16.34
N VAL A 33 -0.42 -8.79 -16.88
CA VAL A 33 -0.74 -8.06 -18.11
C VAL A 33 -0.81 -6.54 -17.85
N THR A 34 -1.27 -6.12 -16.66
CA THR A 34 -1.28 -4.71 -16.25
C THR A 34 0.15 -4.21 -16.03
N LYS A 35 1.00 -4.99 -15.36
CA LYS A 35 2.44 -4.70 -15.20
C LYS A 35 3.10 -4.47 -16.55
N CYS A 36 2.87 -5.36 -17.52
CA CYS A 36 3.40 -5.23 -18.87
C CYS A 36 3.00 -3.90 -19.53
N ALA A 37 1.76 -3.43 -19.35
CA ALA A 37 1.34 -2.15 -19.90
C ALA A 37 2.08 -0.95 -19.27
N VAL A 38 2.35 -1.02 -17.96
CA VAL A 38 3.13 -0.01 -17.23
C VAL A 38 4.60 -0.04 -17.66
N GLU A 39 5.21 -1.22 -17.76
CA GLU A 39 6.60 -1.39 -18.22
C GLU A 39 6.80 -0.88 -19.66
N LEU A 40 5.79 -1.06 -20.52
CA LEU A 40 5.78 -0.51 -21.88
C LEU A 40 5.45 0.99 -21.94
N GLY A 41 5.06 1.63 -20.83
CA GLY A 41 4.68 3.05 -20.81
C GLY A 41 3.39 3.37 -21.57
N ILE A 42 2.50 2.38 -21.75
CA ILE A 42 1.25 2.56 -22.48
C ILE A 42 0.36 3.64 -21.84
N PRO A 43 0.14 3.66 -20.50
CA PRO A 43 -0.64 4.74 -19.88
C PRO A 43 -0.11 6.14 -20.23
N ASP A 44 1.20 6.36 -20.17
CA ASP A 44 1.81 7.66 -20.45
C ASP A 44 1.70 8.04 -21.93
N ILE A 45 1.88 7.07 -22.85
CA ILE A 45 1.67 7.29 -24.29
C ILE A 45 0.24 7.76 -24.55
N LEU A 46 -0.76 7.08 -23.98
CA LEU A 46 -2.16 7.45 -24.20
C LEU A 46 -2.53 8.79 -23.56
N GLU A 47 -1.93 9.14 -22.41
CA GLU A 47 -2.15 10.45 -21.77
C GLU A 47 -1.61 11.61 -22.62
N ASN A 48 -0.45 11.40 -23.26
CA ASN A 48 0.21 12.43 -24.06
C ASN A 48 -0.43 12.65 -25.45
N HIS A 49 -1.42 11.85 -25.83
CA HIS A 49 -2.13 11.99 -27.10
C HIS A 49 -3.53 12.57 -26.89
N ALA A 50 -3.83 13.67 -27.58
CA ALA A 50 -5.14 14.32 -27.54
C ALA A 50 -6.25 13.55 -28.30
N HIS A 51 -5.94 12.40 -28.90
CA HIS A 51 -6.83 11.60 -29.73
C HIS A 51 -6.64 10.11 -29.45
N PRO A 52 -7.64 9.26 -29.77
CA PRO A 52 -7.50 7.81 -29.64
C PRO A 52 -6.30 7.28 -30.44
N VAL A 53 -5.41 6.53 -29.78
CA VAL A 53 -4.18 5.99 -30.38
C VAL A 53 -4.46 4.61 -30.95
N THR A 54 -4.30 4.43 -32.24
CA THR A 54 -4.52 3.14 -32.91
C THR A 54 -3.49 2.09 -32.47
N LEU A 55 -3.84 0.81 -32.64
CA LEU A 55 -2.90 -0.28 -32.39
C LEU A 55 -1.61 -0.14 -33.20
N SER A 56 -1.72 0.32 -34.46
CA SER A 56 -0.55 0.49 -35.33
C SER A 56 0.37 1.59 -34.82
N GLU A 57 -0.17 2.74 -34.42
CA GLU A 57 0.59 3.85 -33.83
C GLU A 57 1.26 3.41 -32.53
N LEU A 58 0.53 2.71 -31.65
CA LEU A 58 1.08 2.21 -30.40
C LEU A 58 2.22 1.22 -30.65
N SER A 59 2.04 0.25 -31.55
CA SER A 59 3.09 -0.72 -31.89
C SER A 59 4.32 -0.08 -32.53
N SER A 60 4.12 0.96 -33.36
CA SER A 60 5.20 1.72 -33.97
C SER A 60 5.98 2.54 -32.93
N THR A 61 5.26 3.20 -32.01
CA THR A 61 5.86 4.01 -30.94
C THR A 61 6.70 3.13 -30.00
N LEU A 62 6.19 1.95 -29.66
CA LEU A 62 6.85 0.98 -28.79
C LEU A 62 7.91 0.12 -29.50
N SER A 63 8.01 0.21 -30.83
CA SER A 63 8.84 -0.68 -31.65
C SER A 63 8.62 -2.17 -31.34
N CYS A 64 7.35 -2.60 -31.21
CA CYS A 64 7.00 -3.94 -30.76
C CYS A 64 6.06 -4.70 -31.73
N SER A 65 5.86 -6.00 -31.47
CA SER A 65 4.94 -6.83 -32.26
C SER A 65 3.48 -6.37 -32.13
N SER A 66 2.87 -5.98 -33.24
CA SER A 66 1.45 -5.59 -33.28
C SER A 66 0.52 -6.75 -32.85
N THR A 67 0.85 -8.00 -33.22
CA THR A 67 0.05 -9.18 -32.86
C THR A 67 0.07 -9.47 -31.35
N ALA A 68 1.22 -9.35 -30.71
CA ALA A 68 1.33 -9.55 -29.26
C ALA A 68 0.65 -8.41 -28.51
N LEU A 69 0.93 -7.16 -28.91
CA LEU A 69 0.32 -5.97 -28.33
C LEU A 69 -1.21 -6.00 -28.45
N PHE A 70 -1.76 -6.45 -29.58
CA PHE A 70 -3.20 -6.62 -29.76
C PHE A 70 -3.83 -7.52 -28.70
N ARG A 71 -3.18 -8.65 -28.37
CA ARG A 71 -3.69 -9.58 -27.36
C ARG A 71 -3.69 -8.96 -25.97
N ILE A 72 -2.65 -8.21 -25.64
CA ILE A 72 -2.51 -7.46 -24.38
C ILE A 72 -3.58 -6.38 -24.28
N MET A 73 -3.68 -5.50 -25.28
CA MET A 73 -4.65 -4.42 -25.29
C MET A 73 -6.09 -4.93 -25.29
N ARG A 74 -6.38 -6.01 -26.02
CA ARG A 74 -7.69 -6.68 -25.97
C ARG A 74 -8.03 -7.15 -24.56
N PHE A 75 -7.07 -7.73 -23.83
CA PHE A 75 -7.28 -8.16 -22.45
C PHE A 75 -7.56 -6.96 -21.54
N LEU A 76 -6.70 -5.95 -21.58
CA LEU A 76 -6.80 -4.74 -20.73
C LEU A 76 -8.07 -3.94 -20.99
N LYS A 77 -8.48 -3.83 -22.25
CA LYS A 77 -9.76 -3.23 -22.64
C LYS A 77 -10.95 -3.97 -22.02
N ASN A 78 -10.97 -5.31 -22.12
CA ASN A 78 -12.05 -6.12 -21.53
C ASN A 78 -12.06 -6.09 -20.00
N ARG A 79 -10.98 -5.62 -19.36
CA ARG A 79 -10.91 -5.34 -17.91
C ARG A 79 -11.22 -3.89 -17.56
N GLY A 80 -11.56 -3.06 -18.55
CA GLY A 80 -11.89 -1.66 -18.34
C GLY A 80 -10.70 -0.79 -17.94
N ILE A 81 -9.46 -1.31 -18.08
CA ILE A 81 -8.25 -0.53 -17.85
C ILE A 81 -8.13 0.52 -18.95
N PHE A 82 -8.28 0.11 -20.21
CA PHE A 82 -8.38 1.03 -21.35
C PHE A 82 -9.76 0.93 -22.00
N LYS A 83 -10.14 1.92 -22.81
CA LYS A 83 -11.33 1.84 -23.67
C LYS A 83 -10.96 2.12 -25.12
N GLU A 84 -11.83 1.71 -26.04
CA GLU A 84 -11.69 1.98 -27.46
C GLU A 84 -12.67 3.07 -27.90
N GLU A 85 -12.21 3.95 -28.77
CA GLU A 85 -13.00 5.01 -29.41
C GLU A 85 -12.65 5.12 -30.89
N VAL A 86 -13.62 5.57 -31.69
CA VAL A 86 -13.43 5.77 -33.13
C VAL A 86 -12.61 7.03 -33.36
N THR A 87 -11.53 6.92 -34.13
CA THR A 87 -10.68 8.05 -34.54
C THR A 87 -11.40 8.93 -35.56
N LYS A 88 -10.88 10.13 -35.83
CA LYS A 88 -11.41 11.01 -36.90
C LYS A 88 -11.33 10.35 -38.28
N GLN A 89 -10.42 9.42 -38.48
CA GLN A 89 -10.20 8.66 -39.70
C GLN A 89 -11.08 7.40 -39.78
N GLY A 90 -11.94 7.14 -38.79
CA GLY A 90 -12.86 6.00 -38.75
C GLY A 90 -12.25 4.68 -38.28
N SER A 91 -10.96 4.66 -37.92
CA SER A 91 -10.30 3.50 -37.30
C SER A 91 -10.59 3.43 -35.81
N MET A 92 -10.36 2.27 -35.19
CA MET A 92 -10.49 2.13 -33.73
C MET A 92 -9.16 2.47 -33.04
N GLY A 93 -9.20 3.33 -32.03
CA GLY A 93 -8.05 3.71 -31.20
C GLY A 93 -8.33 3.50 -29.72
N TYR A 94 -7.27 3.40 -28.92
CA TYR A 94 -7.34 3.26 -27.47
C TYR A 94 -7.24 4.63 -26.80
N VAL A 95 -7.95 4.79 -25.69
CA VAL A 95 -7.87 5.97 -24.82
C VAL A 95 -7.89 5.54 -23.34
N GLN A 96 -7.47 6.48 -22.49
CA GLN A 96 -7.46 6.31 -21.04
C GLN A 96 -8.86 6.13 -20.44
N THR A 97 -8.92 5.36 -19.35
CA THR A 97 -10.03 5.37 -18.40
C THR A 97 -9.55 6.00 -17.08
N PRO A 98 -10.44 6.29 -16.11
CA PRO A 98 -9.99 6.67 -14.77
C PRO A 98 -9.03 5.64 -14.15
N LEU A 99 -9.24 4.34 -14.39
CA LEU A 99 -8.40 3.27 -13.84
C LEU A 99 -6.98 3.29 -14.42
N SER A 100 -6.83 3.43 -15.74
CA SER A 100 -5.49 3.47 -16.35
C SER A 100 -4.72 4.75 -16.04
N ARG A 101 -5.40 5.85 -15.68
CA ARG A 101 -4.71 7.07 -15.22
C ARG A 101 -3.97 6.88 -13.90
N LEU A 102 -4.47 5.98 -13.04
CA LEU A 102 -3.79 5.54 -11.82
C LEU A 102 -2.54 4.69 -12.11
N LEU A 103 -2.27 4.35 -13.37
CA LEU A 103 -1.12 3.54 -13.79
C LEU A 103 -0.05 4.35 -14.55
N ARG A 104 -0.21 5.67 -14.65
CA ARG A 104 0.80 6.54 -15.27
C ARG A 104 2.04 6.61 -14.41
N LYS A 105 3.19 6.85 -15.02
CA LYS A 105 4.44 7.02 -14.27
C LYS A 105 4.38 8.23 -13.33
N ASP A 106 3.80 9.32 -13.82
CA ASP A 106 3.70 10.59 -13.11
C ASP A 106 2.26 10.84 -12.62
N GLY A 107 2.14 11.38 -11.41
CA GLY A 107 0.85 11.72 -10.81
C GLY A 107 0.82 11.48 -9.30
N ASP A 108 0.17 12.38 -8.58
CA ASP A 108 -0.04 12.24 -7.12
C ASP A 108 -0.95 11.04 -6.79
N ASP A 109 -1.80 10.63 -7.73
CA ASP A 109 -2.74 9.52 -7.62
C ASP A 109 -2.22 8.18 -8.20
N SER A 110 -1.00 8.16 -8.73
CA SER A 110 -0.44 6.96 -9.37
C SER A 110 -0.14 5.83 -8.38
N LEU A 111 -0.49 4.61 -8.79
CA LEU A 111 -0.18 3.33 -8.17
C LEU A 111 0.79 2.48 -9.03
N ALA A 112 1.37 3.05 -10.08
CA ALA A 112 2.27 2.33 -10.98
C ALA A 112 3.46 1.71 -10.23
N SER A 113 4.13 2.47 -9.35
CA SER A 113 5.25 1.99 -8.54
C SER A 113 4.85 0.86 -7.60
N MET A 114 3.68 0.96 -6.96
CA MET A 114 3.13 -0.10 -6.10
C MET A 114 2.90 -1.40 -6.91
N LEU A 115 2.30 -1.29 -8.10
CA LEU A 115 2.09 -2.44 -8.98
C LEU A 115 3.41 -3.07 -9.40
N LEU A 116 4.41 -2.27 -9.81
CA LEU A 116 5.72 -2.77 -10.22
C LEU A 116 6.44 -3.49 -9.08
N TRP A 117 6.38 -2.96 -7.86
CA TRP A 117 6.94 -3.59 -6.66
C TRP A 117 6.24 -4.92 -6.33
N GLN A 118 4.92 -4.90 -6.17
CA GLN A 118 4.13 -6.09 -5.78
C GLN A 118 4.13 -7.19 -6.85
N SER A 119 4.48 -6.86 -8.10
CA SER A 119 4.62 -7.82 -9.21
C SER A 119 6.07 -8.15 -9.56
N SER A 120 7.04 -7.69 -8.76
CA SER A 120 8.45 -8.07 -8.91
C SER A 120 8.66 -9.53 -8.53
N SER A 121 9.69 -10.19 -9.10
CA SER A 121 9.99 -11.59 -8.76
C SER A 121 10.30 -11.74 -7.26
N VAL A 122 11.09 -10.82 -6.70
CA VAL A 122 11.44 -10.82 -5.27
C VAL A 122 10.20 -10.85 -4.38
N ILE A 123 9.13 -10.15 -4.75
CA ILE A 123 7.90 -10.09 -3.97
C ILE A 123 6.93 -11.25 -4.27
N ILE A 124 6.98 -11.82 -5.47
CA ILE A 124 6.12 -12.94 -5.89
C ILE A 124 6.67 -14.30 -5.43
N ASP A 125 7.99 -14.50 -5.46
CA ASP A 125 8.62 -15.78 -5.11
C ASP A 125 8.20 -16.33 -3.73
N PRO A 126 8.09 -15.51 -2.65
CA PRO A 126 7.62 -15.94 -1.33
C PRO A 126 6.23 -16.57 -1.33
N TRP A 127 5.34 -16.19 -2.25
CA TRP A 127 3.98 -16.74 -2.30
C TRP A 127 3.97 -18.24 -2.62
N HIS A 128 5.01 -18.75 -3.30
CA HIS A 128 5.19 -20.18 -3.54
C HIS A 128 5.55 -20.98 -2.28
N HIS A 129 5.88 -20.29 -1.17
CA HIS A 129 6.28 -20.89 0.10
C HIS A 129 5.23 -20.75 1.21
N LEU A 130 4.03 -20.23 0.91
CA LEU A 130 2.95 -20.06 1.91
C LEU A 130 2.54 -21.37 2.59
N SER A 131 2.46 -22.49 1.85
CA SER A 131 2.14 -23.79 2.45
C SER A 131 3.20 -24.22 3.46
N SER A 132 4.48 -23.97 3.15
CA SER A 132 5.59 -24.29 4.05
C SER A 132 5.54 -23.41 5.30
N ARG A 133 5.21 -22.13 5.14
CA ARG A 133 5.03 -21.18 6.25
C ARG A 133 3.93 -21.62 7.22
N VAL A 134 2.82 -22.15 6.71
CA VAL A 134 1.71 -22.66 7.55
C VAL A 134 2.11 -23.95 8.28
N LEU A 135 2.94 -24.79 7.66
CA LEU A 135 3.40 -26.04 8.28
C LEU A 135 4.54 -25.84 9.28
N ASP A 136 5.36 -24.80 9.11
CA ASP A 136 6.45 -24.43 10.00
C ASP A 136 6.53 -22.91 10.20
N GLU A 137 6.07 -22.45 11.36
CA GLU A 137 6.05 -21.04 11.74
C GLU A 137 7.45 -20.48 12.07
N LYS A 138 8.51 -21.29 12.06
CA LYS A 138 9.87 -20.83 12.42
C LYS A 138 10.53 -20.00 11.33
N THR A 139 10.18 -20.20 10.06
CA THR A 139 10.79 -19.49 8.93
C THR A 139 9.69 -18.81 8.12
N SER A 140 9.94 -17.57 7.72
CA SER A 140 9.00 -16.82 6.88
C SER A 140 9.06 -17.30 5.44
N ALA A 141 7.96 -17.13 4.70
CA ALA A 141 7.91 -17.51 3.30
C ALA A 141 8.96 -16.73 2.47
N PHE A 142 9.23 -15.48 2.86
CA PHE A 142 10.25 -14.64 2.25
C PHE A 142 11.67 -15.17 2.48
N VAL A 143 12.02 -15.57 3.71
CA VAL A 143 13.31 -16.18 4.02
C VAL A 143 13.46 -17.55 3.33
N CYS A 144 12.38 -18.32 3.17
CA CYS A 144 12.43 -19.56 2.40
C CYS A 144 12.78 -19.32 0.92
N ALA A 145 12.28 -18.25 0.32
CA ALA A 145 12.54 -17.91 -1.08
C ALA A 145 13.95 -17.35 -1.29
N HIS A 146 14.42 -16.46 -0.40
CA HIS A 146 15.60 -15.63 -0.66
C HIS A 146 16.74 -15.82 0.35
N GLY A 147 16.52 -16.54 1.46
CA GLY A 147 17.50 -16.75 2.53
C GLY A 147 17.74 -15.55 3.44
N LYS A 148 17.06 -14.43 3.22
CA LYS A 148 17.16 -13.16 3.96
C LYS A 148 15.78 -12.55 4.12
N ASP A 149 15.61 -11.62 5.06
CA ASP A 149 14.37 -10.85 5.17
C ASP A 149 14.32 -9.69 4.15
N ILE A 150 13.13 -9.10 3.99
CA ILE A 150 12.87 -8.05 2.99
C ILE A 150 13.74 -6.81 3.22
N TRP A 151 14.01 -6.45 4.47
CA TRP A 151 14.80 -5.27 4.83
C TRP A 151 16.28 -5.50 4.56
N GLN A 152 16.79 -6.70 4.87
CA GLN A 152 18.15 -7.11 4.52
C GLN A 152 18.39 -7.07 3.01
N ILE A 153 17.43 -7.54 2.20
CA ILE A 153 17.54 -7.45 0.73
C ILE A 153 17.53 -5.99 0.28
N ALA A 154 16.63 -5.18 0.83
CA ALA A 154 16.56 -3.75 0.49
C ALA A 154 17.87 -3.02 0.85
N ASP A 155 18.52 -3.36 1.96
CA ASP A 155 19.78 -2.74 2.38
C ASP A 155 20.97 -3.14 1.49
N GLU A 156 20.95 -4.33 0.89
CA GLU A 156 22.02 -4.84 0.03
C GLU A 156 21.83 -4.50 -1.45
N ASP A 157 20.60 -4.33 -1.92
CA ASP A 157 20.28 -4.05 -3.32
C ASP A 157 19.60 -2.66 -3.49
N PRO A 158 20.35 -1.64 -3.95
CA PRO A 158 19.82 -0.31 -4.21
C PRO A 158 18.63 -0.28 -5.20
N VAL A 159 18.51 -1.27 -6.09
CA VAL A 159 17.38 -1.37 -7.03
C VAL A 159 16.12 -1.78 -6.28
N GLN A 160 16.19 -2.76 -5.38
CA GLN A 160 15.06 -3.14 -4.53
C GLN A 160 14.69 -2.01 -3.58
N ARG A 161 15.70 -1.36 -2.96
CA ARG A 161 15.46 -0.21 -2.10
C ARG A 161 14.66 0.87 -2.80
N LYS A 162 15.12 1.27 -3.98
CA LYS A 162 14.45 2.30 -4.78
C LYS A 162 13.01 1.91 -5.13
N LEU A 163 12.78 0.64 -5.49
CA LEU A 163 11.45 0.15 -5.84
C LEU A 163 10.48 0.20 -4.64
N ILE A 164 10.95 -0.22 -3.46
CA ILE A 164 10.19 -0.12 -2.21
C ILE A 164 9.92 1.35 -1.88
N ASP A 165 10.95 2.20 -1.89
CA ASP A 165 10.81 3.62 -1.56
C ASP A 165 9.81 4.33 -2.50
N GLU A 166 9.85 4.04 -3.80
CA GLU A 166 8.89 4.58 -4.79
C GLU A 166 7.47 4.04 -4.58
N ALA A 167 7.32 2.77 -4.24
CA ALA A 167 6.02 2.18 -3.90
C ALA A 167 5.43 2.81 -2.63
N MET A 168 6.24 2.98 -1.58
CA MET A 168 5.82 3.63 -0.35
C MET A 168 5.46 5.11 -0.56
N ALA A 169 6.25 5.81 -1.39
CA ALA A 169 5.98 7.19 -1.75
C ALA A 169 4.69 7.35 -2.55
N CYS A 170 4.39 6.44 -3.48
CA CYS A 170 3.18 6.55 -4.32
C CYS A 170 1.88 6.39 -3.52
N ASP A 171 1.85 5.49 -2.55
CA ASP A 171 0.71 5.41 -1.64
C ASP A 171 0.61 6.64 -0.74
N THR A 172 1.75 7.08 -0.19
CA THR A 172 1.82 8.22 0.71
C THR A 172 1.25 9.50 0.09
N ARG A 173 1.50 9.75 -1.20
CA ARG A 173 0.94 10.90 -1.93
C ARG A 173 -0.60 10.95 -1.93
N ARG A 174 -1.27 9.80 -1.76
CA ARG A 174 -2.73 9.67 -1.70
C ARG A 174 -3.25 9.61 -0.27
N THR A 175 -2.61 8.78 0.54
CA THR A 175 -3.08 8.47 1.89
C THR A 175 -2.92 9.66 2.83
N VAL A 176 -1.79 10.38 2.81
CA VAL A 176 -1.57 11.49 3.75
C VAL A 176 -2.58 12.63 3.54
N PRO A 177 -2.86 13.09 2.29
CA PRO A 177 -3.94 14.05 2.07
C PRO A 177 -5.30 13.54 2.52
N ALA A 178 -5.64 12.29 2.22
CA ALA A 178 -6.92 11.70 2.64
C ALA A 178 -7.07 11.63 4.17
N VAL A 179 -5.98 11.34 4.89
CA VAL A 179 -5.93 11.37 6.36
C VAL A 179 -6.18 12.79 6.88
N ILE A 180 -5.47 13.78 6.35
CA ILE A 180 -5.55 15.17 6.83
C ILE A 180 -6.91 15.80 6.50
N GLU A 181 -7.43 15.59 5.30
CA GLU A 181 -8.74 16.11 4.88
C GLU A 181 -9.90 15.37 5.56
N GLY A 182 -9.76 14.07 5.78
CA GLY A 182 -10.78 13.23 6.40
C GLY A 182 -10.83 13.35 7.92
N CYS A 183 -9.72 13.69 8.56
CA CYS A 183 -9.58 13.80 10.01
C CYS A 183 -8.70 15.00 10.42
N PRO A 184 -9.04 16.25 10.03
CA PRO A 184 -8.20 17.43 10.31
C PRO A 184 -7.94 17.64 11.81
N GLU A 185 -8.91 17.27 12.66
CA GLU A 185 -8.80 17.35 14.12
C GLU A 185 -7.67 16.48 14.70
N VAL A 186 -7.16 15.52 13.94
CA VAL A 186 -5.97 14.73 14.31
C VAL A 186 -4.73 15.61 14.37
N PHE A 187 -4.65 16.69 13.60
CA PHE A 187 -3.46 17.54 13.50
C PHE A 187 -3.62 18.91 14.18
N ASP A 188 -4.83 19.25 14.59
CA ASP A 188 -5.14 20.51 15.28
C ASP A 188 -4.35 20.65 16.59
N GLY A 189 -3.73 21.82 16.77
CA GLY A 189 -3.00 22.18 17.99
C GLY A 189 -1.63 21.50 18.15
N LEU A 190 -1.22 20.62 17.23
CA LEU A 190 0.11 20.02 17.25
C LEU A 190 1.18 21.07 16.93
N SER A 191 2.26 21.08 17.71
CA SER A 191 3.40 21.98 17.52
C SER A 191 4.60 21.30 16.84
N SER A 192 4.71 19.98 16.98
CA SER A 192 5.73 19.17 16.33
C SER A 192 5.29 17.73 16.16
N VAL A 193 5.76 17.08 15.10
CA VAL A 193 5.50 15.67 14.81
C VAL A 193 6.82 14.97 14.52
N VAL A 194 7.04 13.82 15.16
CA VAL A 194 8.08 12.87 14.76
C VAL A 194 7.45 11.79 13.89
N ASN A 195 7.92 11.65 12.64
CA ASN A 195 7.54 10.57 11.73
C ASN A 195 8.50 9.40 11.96
N VAL A 196 8.03 8.32 12.59
CA VAL A 196 8.84 7.15 12.98
C VAL A 196 8.84 6.14 11.84
N GLY A 197 10.02 5.70 11.42
CA GLY A 197 10.19 4.89 10.20
C GLY A 197 9.86 5.72 8.95
N GLY A 198 10.28 6.98 8.95
CA GLY A 198 9.86 7.95 7.94
C GLY A 198 10.54 7.82 6.57
N GLY A 199 11.51 6.92 6.44
CA GLY A 199 12.31 6.70 5.24
C GLY A 199 12.94 8.01 4.74
N ASN A 200 12.73 8.29 3.45
CA ASN A 200 13.19 9.51 2.79
C ASN A 200 12.35 10.77 3.14
N GLY A 201 11.44 10.69 4.11
CA GLY A 201 10.65 11.83 4.59
C GLY A 201 9.48 12.24 3.70
N THR A 202 9.09 11.44 2.70
CA THR A 202 7.98 11.78 1.80
C THR A 202 6.65 12.00 2.53
N ALA A 203 6.33 11.17 3.53
CA ALA A 203 5.09 11.34 4.30
C ALA A 203 5.08 12.62 5.12
N LEU A 204 6.18 12.90 5.82
CA LEU A 204 6.30 14.09 6.65
C LEU A 204 6.31 15.39 5.83
N ARG A 205 6.95 15.39 4.65
CA ARG A 205 6.88 16.52 3.71
C ARG A 205 5.45 16.83 3.32
N LYS A 206 4.70 15.81 2.91
CA LYS A 206 3.30 16.00 2.51
C LYS A 206 2.44 16.49 3.68
N LEU A 207 2.70 15.98 4.88
CA LEU A 207 2.03 16.43 6.09
C LEU A 207 2.30 17.92 6.37
N ILE A 208 3.55 18.37 6.31
CA ILE A 208 3.92 19.77 6.62
C ILE A 208 3.47 20.74 5.53
N GLU A 209 3.43 20.32 4.27
CA GLU A 209 2.81 21.13 3.20
C GLU A 209 1.35 21.49 3.52
N MET A 210 0.61 20.58 4.14
CA MET A 210 -0.81 20.76 4.47
C MET A 210 -1.02 21.34 5.88
N CYS A 211 -0.09 21.07 6.80
CA CYS A 211 -0.10 21.54 8.18
C CYS A 211 1.16 22.37 8.49
N PRO A 212 1.33 23.57 7.88
CA PRO A 212 2.60 24.31 7.92
C PRO A 212 2.97 24.89 9.30
N TRP A 213 2.06 24.82 10.27
CA TRP A 213 2.34 25.21 11.66
C TRP A 213 3.11 24.12 12.44
N ILE A 214 3.18 22.89 11.92
CA ILE A 214 3.84 21.76 12.55
C ILE A 214 5.32 21.73 12.16
N ARG A 215 6.22 21.60 13.15
CA ARG A 215 7.64 21.26 12.90
C ARG A 215 7.83 19.75 12.78
N GLY A 216 8.58 19.30 11.79
CA GLY A 216 8.80 17.88 11.52
C GLY A 216 10.13 17.34 12.00
N ILE A 217 10.11 16.12 12.54
CA ILE A 217 11.30 15.28 12.71
C ILE A 217 11.09 14.01 11.88
N ASN A 218 11.87 13.80 10.83
CA ASN A 218 11.89 12.54 10.09
C ASN A 218 12.87 11.58 10.76
N PHE A 219 12.35 10.54 11.41
CA PHE A 219 13.13 9.60 12.18
C PHE A 219 13.15 8.21 11.53
N ASP A 220 14.34 7.71 11.21
CA ASP A 220 14.55 6.37 10.64
C ASP A 220 15.97 5.89 10.97
N LEU A 221 16.35 4.71 10.49
CA LEU A 221 17.72 4.20 10.58
C LEU A 221 18.71 5.19 9.94
N PRO A 222 19.95 5.30 10.46
CA PRO A 222 20.93 6.26 9.96
C PRO A 222 21.16 6.19 8.44
N HIS A 223 21.20 4.98 7.88
CA HIS A 223 21.38 4.79 6.44
C HIS A 223 20.19 5.33 5.63
N ALA A 224 18.96 5.19 6.14
CA ALA A 224 17.74 5.60 5.46
C ALA A 224 17.60 7.12 5.41
N VAL A 225 17.86 7.81 6.52
CA VAL A 225 17.79 9.28 6.56
C VAL A 225 18.95 9.96 5.85
N SER A 226 20.10 9.31 5.70
CA SER A 226 21.29 9.90 5.07
C SER A 226 21.10 10.27 3.59
N VAL A 227 20.14 9.63 2.91
CA VAL A 227 19.79 9.89 1.51
C VAL A 227 18.50 10.71 1.37
N ALA A 228 17.91 11.13 2.49
CA ALA A 228 16.71 11.93 2.47
C ALA A 228 17.03 13.36 1.97
N PRO A 229 16.25 13.90 1.03
CA PRO A 229 16.47 15.24 0.51
C PRO A 229 16.16 16.29 1.58
N GLU A 230 17.01 17.32 1.69
CA GLU A 230 16.78 18.45 2.60
C GLU A 230 15.42 19.11 2.35
N CYS A 231 14.71 19.44 3.42
CA CYS A 231 13.42 20.09 3.35
C CYS A 231 13.26 21.11 4.48
N GLN A 232 12.78 22.31 4.15
CA GLN A 232 12.55 23.35 5.14
C GLN A 232 11.47 22.92 6.14
N GLY A 233 11.75 23.04 7.43
CA GLY A 233 10.81 22.67 8.50
C GLY A 233 10.86 21.19 8.89
N ILE A 234 11.75 20.40 8.29
CA ILE A 234 12.01 19.00 8.63
C ILE A 234 13.45 18.83 9.08
N GLU A 235 13.62 18.22 10.25
CA GLU A 235 14.90 17.71 10.72
C GLU A 235 14.98 16.20 10.44
N HIS A 236 16.06 15.73 9.82
CA HIS A 236 16.30 14.29 9.63
C HIS A 236 17.17 13.75 10.76
N VAL A 237 16.67 12.75 11.49
CA VAL A 237 17.34 12.17 12.66
C VAL A 237 17.51 10.68 12.46
N GLY A 238 18.76 10.21 12.50
CA GLY A 238 19.08 8.79 12.44
C GLY A 238 19.03 8.14 13.82
N GLY A 239 18.38 6.99 13.94
CA GLY A 239 18.38 6.20 15.17
C GLY A 239 17.58 4.91 15.05
N ASP A 240 17.28 4.31 16.19
CA ASP A 240 16.55 3.04 16.28
C ASP A 240 15.30 3.22 17.15
N MET A 241 14.12 2.98 16.55
CA MET A 241 12.82 3.10 17.22
C MET A 241 12.61 2.06 18.34
N PHE A 242 13.38 0.97 18.36
CA PHE A 242 13.39 0.01 19.46
C PHE A 242 14.17 0.51 20.67
N ILE A 243 15.03 1.51 20.49
CA ILE A 243 15.83 2.12 21.57
C ILE A 243 15.16 3.39 22.09
N SER A 244 14.89 4.35 21.21
CA SER A 244 14.29 5.64 21.59
C SER A 244 13.73 6.38 20.39
N VAL A 245 12.69 7.19 20.61
CA VAL A 245 12.09 8.06 19.58
C VAL A 245 12.31 9.53 19.97
N PRO A 246 12.70 10.43 19.03
CA PRO A 246 12.85 11.86 19.31
C PRO A 246 11.59 12.49 19.88
N LYS A 247 11.74 13.42 20.84
CA LYS A 247 10.61 14.06 21.50
C LYS A 247 9.83 14.99 20.55
N ALA A 248 8.51 14.87 20.57
CA ALA A 248 7.60 15.70 19.78
C ALA A 248 6.21 15.76 20.40
N HIS A 249 5.35 16.66 19.92
CA HIS A 249 3.94 16.71 20.37
C HIS A 249 3.19 15.43 19.98
N ALA A 250 3.43 14.91 18.78
CA ALA A 250 2.91 13.62 18.36
C ALA A 250 3.95 12.75 17.67
N ALA A 251 3.79 11.43 17.81
CA ALA A 251 4.50 10.46 16.99
C ALA A 251 3.55 9.95 15.89
N PHE A 252 4.00 9.99 14.65
CA PHE A 252 3.25 9.54 13.47
C PHE A 252 3.90 8.25 12.95
N LEU A 253 3.12 7.17 12.84
CA LEU A 253 3.52 5.88 12.31
C LEU A 253 2.59 5.51 11.15
N LYS A 254 3.13 5.38 9.95
CA LYS A 254 2.37 4.91 8.78
C LYS A 254 3.09 3.70 8.22
N TRP A 255 2.39 2.55 8.14
CA TRP A 255 2.98 1.29 7.67
C TRP A 255 4.25 0.91 8.42
N ILE A 256 4.14 0.86 9.75
CA ILE A 256 5.27 0.51 10.61
C ILE A 256 4.93 -0.72 11.42
N LEU A 257 3.88 -0.64 12.24
CA LEU A 257 3.52 -1.67 13.21
C LEU A 257 2.99 -2.94 12.53
N HIS A 258 2.46 -2.87 11.31
CA HIS A 258 2.06 -4.08 10.57
C HIS A 258 3.23 -4.99 10.17
N ASP A 259 4.47 -4.48 10.12
CA ASP A 259 5.67 -5.28 9.79
C ASP A 259 6.14 -6.14 10.97
N TRP A 260 5.65 -5.85 12.18
CA TRP A 260 6.16 -6.39 13.42
C TRP A 260 5.12 -7.22 14.16
N HIS A 261 5.59 -8.17 14.96
CA HIS A 261 4.75 -8.89 15.91
C HIS A 261 4.37 -7.99 17.10
N ASP A 262 3.43 -8.46 17.92
CA ASP A 262 2.83 -7.65 18.99
C ASP A 262 3.84 -7.17 20.04
N ASP A 263 4.82 -8.00 20.44
CA ASP A 263 5.86 -7.63 21.41
C ASP A 263 6.75 -6.49 20.90
N GLU A 264 7.22 -6.61 19.65
CA GLU A 264 7.96 -5.56 18.96
C GLU A 264 7.12 -4.27 18.82
N CYS A 265 5.84 -4.39 18.46
CA CYS A 265 4.93 -3.24 18.39
C CYS A 265 4.76 -2.55 19.74
N ILE A 266 4.58 -3.30 20.82
CA ILE A 266 4.43 -2.77 22.18
C ILE A 266 5.70 -2.01 22.60
N LEU A 267 6.88 -2.51 22.23
CA LEU A 267 8.14 -1.81 22.49
C LEU A 267 8.23 -0.48 21.73
N ILE A 268 7.95 -0.47 20.43
CA ILE A 268 7.92 0.76 19.60
C ILE A 268 6.92 1.77 20.19
N LEU A 269 5.72 1.31 20.53
CA LEU A 269 4.65 2.13 21.09
C LEU A 269 5.01 2.71 22.47
N LYS A 270 5.74 1.96 23.32
CA LYS A 270 6.27 2.47 24.60
C LYS A 270 7.26 3.60 24.38
N ASN A 271 8.18 3.46 23.42
CA ASN A 271 9.14 4.50 23.07
C ASN A 271 8.45 5.73 22.47
N CYS A 272 7.42 5.53 21.65
CA CYS A 272 6.58 6.63 21.14
C CYS A 272 5.83 7.34 22.27
N ARG A 273 5.31 6.60 23.26
CA ARG A 273 4.65 7.18 24.45
C ARG A 273 5.64 8.03 25.26
N GLU A 274 6.87 7.57 25.42
CA GLU A 274 7.92 8.35 26.09
C GLU A 274 8.26 9.63 25.31
N ALA A 275 8.34 9.56 23.99
CA ALA A 275 8.63 10.71 23.12
C ALA A 275 7.58 11.84 23.24
N ILE A 276 6.32 11.51 23.49
CA ILE A 276 5.22 12.48 23.62
C ILE A 276 4.95 12.93 25.08
N SER A 277 5.68 12.39 26.05
CA SER A 277 5.37 12.52 27.48
C SER A 277 5.30 13.97 28.00
N GLU A 278 6.10 14.88 27.43
CA GLU A 278 6.14 16.29 27.84
C GLU A 278 4.85 17.06 27.54
N TYR A 279 4.03 16.53 26.63
CA TYR A 279 2.76 17.14 26.21
C TYR A 279 1.56 16.59 27.00
N GLY A 280 1.80 15.68 27.96
CA GLY A 280 0.78 15.16 28.87
C GLY A 280 -0.47 14.67 28.12
N LYS A 281 -1.63 15.26 28.43
CA LYS A 281 -2.92 14.86 27.85
C LYS A 281 -3.12 15.29 26.39
N THR A 282 -2.31 16.21 25.87
CA THR A 282 -2.40 16.65 24.46
C THR A 282 -1.44 15.88 23.55
N GLY A 283 -0.43 15.21 24.12
CA GLY A 283 0.43 14.29 23.39
C GLY A 283 -0.34 13.09 22.88
N LYS A 284 -0.04 12.63 21.66
CA LYS A 284 -0.67 11.44 21.07
C LYS A 284 0.23 10.71 20.08
N VAL A 285 -0.04 9.43 19.90
CA VAL A 285 0.49 8.64 18.80
C VAL A 285 -0.59 8.52 17.73
N ILE A 286 -0.22 8.80 16.48
CA ILE A 286 -1.10 8.75 15.31
C ILE A 286 -0.59 7.60 14.45
N ILE A 287 -1.42 6.57 14.26
CA ILE A 287 -1.08 5.37 13.49
C ILE A 287 -1.98 5.34 12.26
N VAL A 288 -1.40 5.07 11.08
CA VAL A 288 -2.12 4.96 9.81
C VAL A 288 -1.87 3.58 9.21
N GLU A 289 -2.78 2.64 9.49
CA GLU A 289 -2.67 1.22 9.11
C GLU A 289 -4.05 0.59 8.86
N ALA A 290 -4.08 -0.61 8.29
CA ALA A 290 -5.35 -1.30 8.08
C ALA A 290 -5.93 -1.78 9.42
N VAL A 291 -7.26 -1.86 9.47
CA VAL A 291 -7.99 -2.44 10.59
C VAL A 291 -8.89 -3.52 10.02
N ILE A 292 -8.60 -4.78 10.36
CA ILE A 292 -9.34 -5.92 9.85
C ILE A 292 -10.75 -5.95 10.45
N GLU A 293 -11.73 -6.11 9.58
CA GLU A 293 -13.13 -6.34 9.93
C GLU A 293 -13.53 -7.78 9.54
N GLU A 294 -14.13 -8.53 10.46
CA GLU A 294 -14.38 -9.97 10.26
C GLU A 294 -15.65 -10.29 9.44
N ASN A 295 -16.41 -9.29 8.96
CA ASN A 295 -17.69 -9.49 8.26
C ASN A 295 -17.93 -8.51 7.10
N ILE A 296 -17.17 -8.65 6.02
CA ILE A 296 -17.06 -7.64 4.96
C ILE A 296 -17.80 -7.96 3.65
N LYS A 297 -18.76 -8.91 3.67
CA LYS A 297 -19.39 -9.43 2.43
C LYS A 297 -19.87 -8.30 1.50
N GLY A 298 -19.18 -8.13 0.37
CA GLY A 298 -19.52 -7.18 -0.69
C GLY A 298 -18.79 -5.82 -0.64
N ASP A 299 -17.98 -5.55 0.39
CA ASP A 299 -17.17 -4.33 0.48
C ASP A 299 -15.77 -4.57 -0.09
N LYS A 300 -15.55 -4.14 -1.34
CA LYS A 300 -14.30 -4.32 -2.06
C LYS A 300 -13.11 -3.61 -1.41
N LEU A 301 -13.33 -2.51 -0.69
CA LEU A 301 -12.24 -1.76 -0.07
C LEU A 301 -11.76 -2.49 1.19
N LYS A 302 -12.69 -3.05 1.97
CA LYS A 302 -12.34 -3.86 3.14
C LYS A 302 -11.68 -5.19 2.76
N ASP A 303 -12.00 -5.73 1.59
CA ASP A 303 -11.32 -6.91 1.03
C ASP A 303 -9.82 -6.65 0.80
N VAL A 304 -9.41 -5.39 0.55
CA VAL A 304 -8.00 -5.00 0.47
C VAL A 304 -7.26 -5.22 1.80
N GLY A 305 -7.92 -4.99 2.94
CA GLY A 305 -7.31 -5.25 4.24
C GLY A 305 -6.93 -6.73 4.43
N LEU A 306 -7.79 -7.65 4.00
CA LEU A 306 -7.47 -9.09 4.04
C LEU A 306 -6.34 -9.46 3.07
N MET A 307 -6.30 -8.83 1.89
CA MET A 307 -5.18 -9.03 0.95
C MET A 307 -3.86 -8.51 1.53
N LEU A 308 -3.88 -7.38 2.25
CA LEU A 308 -2.72 -6.83 2.95
C LEU A 308 -2.22 -7.78 4.04
N ASP A 309 -3.11 -8.43 4.78
CA ASP A 309 -2.71 -9.43 5.78
C ASP A 309 -1.98 -10.62 5.14
N MET A 310 -2.48 -11.11 3.99
CA MET A 310 -1.80 -12.18 3.25
C MET A 310 -0.46 -11.72 2.67
N ILE A 311 -0.36 -10.46 2.25
CA ILE A 311 0.91 -9.82 1.86
C ILE A 311 1.89 -9.85 3.03
N MET A 312 1.46 -9.47 4.24
CA MET A 312 2.28 -9.52 5.45
C MET A 312 2.75 -10.93 5.78
N LEU A 313 1.86 -11.92 5.70
CA LEU A 313 2.20 -13.33 5.93
C LEU A 313 3.22 -13.86 4.91
N ALA A 314 3.13 -13.43 3.64
CA ALA A 314 4.04 -13.86 2.59
C ALA A 314 5.40 -13.14 2.64
N GLN A 315 5.41 -11.84 2.91
CA GLN A 315 6.54 -10.96 2.64
C GLN A 315 7.37 -10.60 3.88
N THR A 316 6.80 -10.72 5.08
CA THR A 316 7.48 -10.33 6.32
C THR A 316 7.78 -11.54 7.21
N ASN A 317 8.62 -11.33 8.23
CA ASN A 317 8.96 -12.40 9.17
C ASN A 317 7.81 -12.73 10.14
N LYS A 318 7.14 -11.69 10.65
CA LYS A 318 6.10 -11.83 11.67
C LYS A 318 5.01 -10.74 11.59
N GLY A 319 4.99 -9.97 10.51
CA GLY A 319 4.00 -8.92 10.30
C GLY A 319 2.60 -9.49 10.12
N LYS A 320 1.61 -8.66 10.44
CA LYS A 320 0.18 -8.96 10.28
C LYS A 320 -0.62 -7.66 10.26
N GLU A 321 -1.77 -7.71 9.59
CA GLU A 321 -2.79 -6.68 9.79
C GLU A 321 -3.65 -7.05 11.01
N ARG A 322 -4.10 -6.05 11.76
CA ARG A 322 -4.75 -6.27 13.06
C ARG A 322 -6.22 -5.91 13.05
N THR A 323 -7.01 -6.67 13.77
CA THR A 323 -8.40 -6.29 14.11
C THR A 323 -8.43 -5.13 15.10
N ALA A 324 -9.57 -4.47 15.23
CA ALA A 324 -9.75 -3.40 16.24
C ALA A 324 -9.49 -3.90 17.68
N GLN A 325 -9.75 -5.18 17.97
CA GLN A 325 -9.51 -5.78 19.28
C GLN A 325 -8.01 -5.98 19.55
N GLU A 326 -7.26 -6.44 18.54
CA GLU A 326 -5.80 -6.58 18.64
C GLU A 326 -5.12 -5.22 18.77
N TRP A 327 -5.55 -4.21 17.99
CA TRP A 327 -5.11 -2.83 18.16
C TRP A 327 -5.34 -2.32 19.58
N THR A 328 -6.54 -2.54 20.12
CA THR A 328 -6.88 -2.19 21.51
C THR A 328 -5.93 -2.87 22.51
N HIS A 329 -5.62 -4.14 22.29
CA HIS A 329 -4.74 -4.92 23.15
C HIS A 329 -3.32 -4.34 23.18
N ILE A 330 -2.66 -4.19 22.03
CA ILE A 330 -1.26 -3.72 21.98
C ILE A 330 -1.11 -2.29 22.47
N LEU A 331 -2.10 -1.42 22.21
CA LEU A 331 -2.11 -0.04 22.74
C LEU A 331 -2.24 -0.03 24.27
N ARG A 332 -3.07 -0.90 24.85
CA ARG A 332 -3.20 -1.02 26.30
C ARG A 332 -1.92 -1.57 26.94
N GLU A 333 -1.29 -2.58 26.35
CA GLU A 333 -0.04 -3.15 26.86
C GLU A 333 1.15 -2.18 26.73
N ALA A 334 1.12 -1.30 25.73
CA ALA A 334 2.03 -0.16 25.64
C ALA A 334 1.71 0.94 26.66
N GLY A 335 0.56 0.84 27.34
CA GLY A 335 0.08 1.70 28.41
C GLY A 335 -0.46 3.04 27.94
N PHE A 336 -1.21 3.02 26.85
CA PHE A 336 -2.13 4.10 26.46
C PHE A 336 -3.48 3.90 27.16
N THR A 337 -4.09 4.97 27.67
CA THR A 337 -5.34 4.89 28.45
C THR A 337 -6.58 5.02 27.56
N ARG A 338 -6.46 5.67 26.41
CA ARG A 338 -7.57 5.91 25.48
C ARG A 338 -7.06 5.83 24.04
N HIS A 339 -7.88 5.30 23.15
CA HIS A 339 -7.64 5.38 21.72
C HIS A 339 -8.93 5.54 20.94
N THR A 340 -8.82 5.98 19.69
CA THR A 340 -9.92 6.07 18.73
C THR A 340 -9.48 5.48 17.39
N ILE A 341 -10.39 4.82 16.68
CA ILE A 341 -10.14 4.28 15.33
C ILE A 341 -11.14 4.94 14.38
N LYS A 342 -10.65 5.51 13.28
CA LYS A 342 -11.46 6.17 12.25
C LYS A 342 -11.09 5.61 10.87
N ASN A 343 -12.08 5.07 10.16
CA ASN A 343 -11.89 4.60 8.80
C ASN A 343 -11.80 5.79 7.83
N ILE A 344 -10.94 5.70 6.82
CA ILE A 344 -10.82 6.70 5.76
C ILE A 344 -11.64 6.22 4.55
N PRO A 345 -12.72 6.90 4.13
CA PRO A 345 -13.64 6.37 3.11
C PRO A 345 -13.00 5.98 1.77
N SER A 346 -11.87 6.59 1.40
CA SER A 346 -11.16 6.39 0.14
C SER A 346 -9.89 5.53 0.28
N SER A 347 -9.62 4.95 1.45
CA SER A 347 -8.40 4.16 1.71
C SER A 347 -8.73 2.87 2.47
N ALA A 348 -7.91 1.83 2.24
CA ALA A 348 -7.96 0.61 3.04
C ALA A 348 -7.40 0.82 4.45
N LEU A 349 -6.78 1.98 4.70
CA LEU A 349 -6.18 2.32 5.98
C LEU A 349 -7.15 3.13 6.85
N SER A 350 -6.94 3.02 8.15
CA SER A 350 -7.62 3.77 9.20
C SER A 350 -6.63 4.67 9.91
N VAL A 351 -7.13 5.70 10.57
CA VAL A 351 -6.37 6.51 11.52
C VAL A 351 -6.68 6.04 12.92
N ILE A 352 -5.66 5.69 13.68
CA ILE A 352 -5.75 5.32 15.08
C ILE A 352 -5.02 6.39 15.90
N GLU A 353 -5.73 7.06 16.79
CA GLU A 353 -5.14 8.02 17.73
C GLU A 353 -5.03 7.33 19.10
N ALA A 354 -3.84 7.28 19.69
CA ALA A 354 -3.61 6.73 21.02
C ALA A 354 -3.08 7.80 21.98
N TYR A 355 -3.68 7.85 23.17
CA TYR A 355 -3.45 8.88 24.19
C TYR A 355 -2.89 8.25 25.47
N PRO A 356 -1.85 8.84 26.09
CA PRO A 356 -1.17 8.27 27.25
C PRO A 356 -2.07 8.15 28.50
#